data_AF-A0A6L3V4U3-F1
#
_entry.id   AF-A0A6L3V4U3-F1
#
_cell.length_a   1.000
_cell.length_b   1.000
_cell.length_c   1.000
_cell.angle_alpha   90.00
_cell.angle_beta   90.00
_cell.angle_gamma   90.00
#
_symmetry.space_group_name_H-M   'P 1'
#
loop_
_entity.id
_entity.type
_entity.pdbx_description
1 polymer ?
#
loop_
_entity_poly.entity_id
_entity_poly.type
_entity_poly.pdbx_seq_one_letter_code
_entity_poly.pdbx_strand_id
1 'polypeptide(L)'
;MLSQKTIEIVKSTVPVLEKHGKDITTRFYQLLFTNNPELLNIFNHANQRQGRQQTALANAVYAAAANIDNLGAIIPVVKQIGQKHRALNILPEHYPIVGENLLAAIKDVLGDAATEEIIGAWAEAYGVIADAFIGVEKEMYKEAKEQPGGWEGFRSFIVDKKVEESDVITSFYLKPEDGGAIASYQAGQYLTVKVKPEDQENTHLRHYSLSDAPGKYYYRISVKREDKGVVSNYLHQTIQTGDVLLISAPAGDFVLESNNKPAVLLSGGVGLTPMVSMLNTIVEQQPEREVTFIHGALNSRVHAMKEHVAQLANEHAKVKSFVAYSEPTEEDRAAKSFDKEGYVDLEWLKSILPNNQADFYFCGPTPFMKIMYRNLTEWGIPVENIHFEFFGPAAELKE
;
A
#
# COMPACT_ATOMS: atom_id res chain seq x y z
N MET A 1 -11.61 -13.37 -26.95
CA MET A 1 -11.44 -12.16 -27.78
C MET A 1 -12.81 -11.55 -27.98
N LEU A 2 -12.95 -10.24 -27.75
CA LEU A 2 -14.22 -9.51 -27.89
C LEU A 2 -14.52 -9.25 -29.36
N SER A 3 -15.80 -9.17 -29.71
CA SER A 3 -16.20 -8.73 -31.04
C SER A 3 -15.90 -7.24 -31.24
N GLN A 4 -15.66 -6.81 -32.48
CA GLN A 4 -15.46 -5.40 -32.81
C GLN A 4 -16.66 -4.54 -32.35
N LYS A 5 -17.87 -5.08 -32.51
CA LYS A 5 -19.12 -4.46 -32.06
C LYS A 5 -19.13 -4.25 -30.54
N THR A 6 -18.72 -5.27 -29.76
CA THR A 6 -18.62 -5.18 -28.29
C THR A 6 -17.65 -4.06 -27.88
N ILE A 7 -16.49 -4.00 -28.52
CA ILE A 7 -15.46 -2.97 -28.26
C ILE A 7 -16.01 -1.56 -28.52
N GLU A 8 -16.71 -1.36 -29.63
CA GLU A 8 -17.31 -0.07 -29.99
C GLU A 8 -18.40 0.36 -28.99
N ILE A 9 -19.25 -0.58 -28.54
CA ILE A 9 -20.27 -0.30 -27.53
C ILE A 9 -19.63 0.11 -26.21
N VAL A 10 -18.64 -0.65 -25.73
CA VAL A 10 -17.95 -0.35 -24.47
C VAL A 10 -17.29 1.03 -24.55
N LYS A 11 -16.48 1.29 -25.61
CA LYS A 11 -15.79 2.57 -25.78
C LYS A 11 -16.74 3.76 -25.89
N SER A 12 -17.86 3.62 -26.60
CA SER A 12 -18.83 4.71 -26.74
C SER A 12 -19.66 4.97 -25.47
N THR A 13 -19.77 3.99 -24.58
CA THR A 13 -20.54 4.12 -23.33
C THR A 13 -19.69 4.47 -22.10
N VAL A 14 -18.36 4.29 -22.13
CA VAL A 14 -17.43 4.69 -21.04
C VAL A 14 -17.70 6.12 -20.50
N PRO A 15 -17.85 7.17 -21.33
CA PRO A 15 -18.08 8.53 -20.82
C PRO A 15 -19.41 8.68 -20.04
N VAL A 16 -20.43 7.89 -20.40
CA VAL A 16 -21.71 7.88 -19.70
C VAL A 16 -21.53 7.23 -18.32
N LEU A 17 -20.83 6.10 -18.25
CA LEU A 17 -20.55 5.48 -16.96
C LEU A 17 -19.67 6.37 -16.08
N GLU A 18 -18.66 7.04 -16.64
CA GLU A 18 -17.80 7.98 -15.90
C GLU A 18 -18.62 9.10 -15.24
N LYS A 19 -19.56 9.69 -16.00
CA LYS A 19 -20.49 10.71 -15.47
C LYS A 19 -21.36 10.19 -14.32
N HIS A 20 -21.77 8.92 -14.37
CA HIS A 20 -22.61 8.28 -13.35
C HIS A 20 -21.81 7.44 -12.34
N GLY A 21 -20.47 7.51 -12.36
CA GLY A 21 -19.62 6.54 -11.69
C GLY A 21 -19.80 6.49 -10.18
N LYS A 22 -20.06 7.65 -9.56
CA LYS A 22 -20.35 7.73 -8.12
C LYS A 22 -21.66 7.00 -7.76
N ASP A 23 -22.71 7.19 -8.56
CA ASP A 23 -24.02 6.59 -8.31
C ASP A 23 -23.97 5.08 -8.55
N ILE A 24 -23.35 4.66 -9.66
CA ILE A 24 -23.11 3.24 -10.00
C ILE A 24 -22.34 2.57 -8.87
N THR A 25 -21.26 3.19 -8.40
CA THR A 25 -20.43 2.54 -7.37
C THR A 25 -21.13 2.49 -6.02
N THR A 26 -21.91 3.53 -5.67
CA THR A 26 -22.72 3.52 -4.46
C THR A 26 -23.74 2.38 -4.49
N ARG A 27 -24.44 2.23 -5.62
CA ARG A 27 -25.42 1.16 -5.83
C ARG A 27 -24.76 -0.22 -5.85
N PHE A 28 -23.60 -0.35 -6.48
CA PHE A 28 -22.81 -1.58 -6.52
C PHE A 28 -22.50 -2.10 -5.12
N TYR A 29 -21.96 -1.27 -4.22
CA TYR A 29 -21.64 -1.73 -2.87
C TYR A 29 -22.88 -2.04 -2.03
N GLN A 30 -23.99 -1.32 -2.25
CA GLN A 30 -25.25 -1.66 -1.61
C GLN A 30 -25.70 -3.07 -2.03
N LEU A 31 -25.71 -3.36 -3.32
CA LEU A 31 -26.08 -4.68 -3.84
C LEU A 31 -25.11 -5.75 -3.35
N LEU A 32 -23.80 -5.51 -3.48
CA LEU A 32 -22.75 -6.44 -3.10
C LEU A 32 -22.89 -6.90 -1.65
N PHE A 33 -23.02 -5.99 -0.67
CA PHE A 33 -23.11 -6.40 0.73
C PHE A 33 -24.50 -6.88 1.16
N THR A 34 -25.54 -6.55 0.38
CA THR A 34 -26.88 -7.09 0.61
C THR A 34 -26.96 -8.55 0.15
N ASN A 35 -26.43 -8.82 -1.04
CA ASN A 35 -26.49 -10.14 -1.66
C ASN A 35 -25.39 -11.08 -1.16
N ASN A 36 -24.24 -10.50 -0.77
CA ASN A 36 -23.02 -11.21 -0.39
C ASN A 36 -22.41 -10.62 0.91
N PRO A 37 -23.13 -10.69 2.05
CA PRO A 37 -22.66 -10.13 3.32
C PRO A 37 -21.34 -10.75 3.80
N GLU A 38 -20.99 -11.96 3.37
CA GLU A 38 -19.73 -12.62 3.69
C GLU A 38 -18.51 -11.80 3.24
N LEU A 39 -18.62 -11.01 2.16
CA LEU A 39 -17.55 -10.16 1.65
C LEU A 39 -17.19 -9.01 2.60
N LEU A 40 -18.03 -8.71 3.60
CA LEU A 40 -17.69 -7.80 4.68
C LEU A 40 -16.43 -8.27 5.45
N ASN A 41 -16.12 -9.56 5.44
CA ASN A 41 -14.89 -10.10 6.05
C ASN A 41 -13.60 -9.84 5.25
N ILE A 42 -13.73 -9.30 4.03
CA ILE A 42 -12.61 -9.01 3.13
C ILE A 42 -12.46 -7.50 2.94
N PHE A 43 -13.57 -6.80 2.70
CA PHE A 43 -13.55 -5.38 2.40
C PHE A 43 -13.22 -4.51 3.63
N ASN A 44 -12.56 -3.38 3.39
CA ASN A 44 -12.24 -2.44 4.44
C ASN A 44 -13.41 -1.48 4.73
N HIS A 45 -14.14 -1.73 5.82
CA HIS A 45 -15.25 -0.87 6.27
C HIS A 45 -14.88 0.59 6.53
N ALA A 46 -13.65 0.89 6.95
CA ALA A 46 -13.22 2.27 7.19
C ALA A 46 -13.15 3.06 5.88
N ASN A 47 -12.67 2.42 4.80
CA ASN A 47 -12.61 3.04 3.49
C ASN A 47 -14.01 3.24 2.90
N GLN A 48 -14.93 2.31 3.15
CA GLN A 48 -16.34 2.43 2.72
C GLN A 48 -17.02 3.65 3.32
N ARG A 49 -16.85 3.87 4.64
CA ARG A 49 -17.40 5.04 5.35
C ARG A 49 -16.84 6.37 4.84
N GLN A 50 -15.63 6.37 4.29
CA GLN A 50 -14.96 7.57 3.77
C GLN A 50 -15.16 7.82 2.27
N GLY A 51 -15.83 6.92 1.54
CA GLY A 51 -16.09 7.09 0.10
C GLY A 51 -14.89 6.90 -0.82
N ARG A 52 -13.70 6.53 -0.29
CA ARG A 52 -12.44 6.52 -1.04
C ARG A 52 -12.20 5.24 -1.85
N GLN A 53 -12.72 4.10 -1.38
CA GLN A 53 -12.55 2.83 -2.10
C GLN A 53 -13.47 2.73 -3.33
N GLN A 54 -14.62 3.41 -3.26
CA GLN A 54 -15.59 3.50 -4.34
C GLN A 54 -14.94 4.01 -5.64
N THR A 55 -14.20 5.12 -5.56
CA THR A 55 -13.60 5.72 -6.76
C THR A 55 -12.52 4.84 -7.40
N ALA A 56 -11.74 4.09 -6.62
CA ALA A 56 -10.60 3.31 -7.13
C ALA A 56 -11.04 2.14 -8.03
N LEU A 57 -12.07 1.38 -7.61
CA LEU A 57 -12.59 0.27 -8.41
C LEU A 57 -13.18 0.78 -9.73
N ALA A 58 -13.99 1.85 -9.66
CA ALA A 58 -14.60 2.44 -10.84
C ALA A 58 -13.54 2.91 -11.85
N ASN A 59 -12.52 3.63 -11.39
CA ASN A 59 -11.43 4.12 -12.24
C ASN A 59 -10.65 2.97 -12.89
N ALA A 60 -10.39 1.87 -12.17
CA ALA A 60 -9.71 0.70 -12.73
C ALA A 60 -10.55 0.03 -13.83
N VAL A 61 -11.86 -0.12 -13.61
CA VAL A 61 -12.78 -0.66 -14.62
C VAL A 61 -12.88 0.26 -15.84
N TYR A 62 -12.94 1.59 -15.63
CA TYR A 62 -12.95 2.56 -16.75
C TYR A 62 -11.66 2.55 -17.54
N ALA A 63 -10.51 2.53 -16.87
CA ALA A 63 -9.21 2.47 -17.54
C ALA A 63 -9.07 1.17 -18.34
N ALA A 64 -9.52 0.04 -17.79
CA ALA A 64 -9.53 -1.23 -18.50
C ALA A 64 -10.48 -1.21 -19.70
N ALA A 65 -11.69 -0.65 -19.55
CA ALA A 65 -12.66 -0.51 -20.62
C ALA A 65 -12.19 0.42 -21.75
N ALA A 66 -11.50 1.52 -21.41
CA ALA A 66 -10.92 2.43 -22.39
C ALA A 66 -9.81 1.77 -23.23
N ASN A 67 -9.11 0.78 -22.66
CA ASN A 67 -8.02 0.04 -23.29
C ASN A 67 -8.41 -1.41 -23.65
N ILE A 68 -9.70 -1.69 -23.82
CA ILE A 68 -10.23 -3.05 -23.97
C ILE A 68 -9.74 -3.78 -25.24
N ASP A 69 -9.30 -3.04 -26.26
CA ASP A 69 -8.67 -3.52 -27.49
C ASP A 69 -7.14 -3.65 -27.40
N ASN A 70 -6.54 -3.19 -26.30
CA ASN A 70 -5.11 -3.30 -26.00
C ASN A 70 -4.88 -3.75 -24.55
N LEU A 71 -5.39 -4.94 -24.21
CA LEU A 71 -5.25 -5.49 -22.85
C LEU A 71 -3.79 -5.69 -22.42
N GLY A 72 -2.85 -5.82 -23.37
CA GLY A 72 -1.43 -5.85 -23.07
C GLY A 72 -0.95 -4.58 -22.34
N ALA A 73 -1.53 -3.42 -22.66
CA ALA A 73 -1.17 -2.15 -22.04
C ALA A 73 -1.63 -2.02 -20.58
N ILE A 74 -2.65 -2.77 -20.15
CA ILE A 74 -3.14 -2.72 -18.77
C ILE A 74 -2.40 -3.69 -17.84
N ILE A 75 -1.60 -4.63 -18.36
CA ILE A 75 -0.89 -5.64 -17.56
C ILE A 75 -0.07 -5.03 -16.41
N PRO A 76 0.67 -3.92 -16.56
CA PRO A 76 1.39 -3.31 -15.44
C PRO A 76 0.44 -2.89 -14.30
N VAL A 77 -0.71 -2.30 -14.63
CA VAL A 77 -1.74 -1.89 -13.65
C VAL A 77 -2.41 -3.11 -13.02
N VAL A 78 -2.71 -4.15 -13.81
CA VAL A 78 -3.24 -5.42 -13.31
C VAL A 78 -2.27 -6.07 -12.33
N LYS A 79 -0.97 -6.06 -12.62
CA LYS A 79 0.06 -6.57 -11.69
C LYS A 79 0.09 -5.76 -10.39
N GLN A 80 0.06 -4.43 -10.47
CA GLN A 80 0.04 -3.57 -9.28
C GLN A 80 -1.18 -3.87 -8.39
N ILE A 81 -2.37 -3.98 -8.95
CA ILE A 81 -3.58 -4.32 -8.19
C ILE A 81 -3.54 -5.79 -7.72
N GLY A 82 -3.02 -6.69 -8.54
CA GLY A 82 -2.84 -8.12 -8.25
C GLY A 82 -2.01 -8.35 -6.99
N GLN A 83 -1.01 -7.51 -6.71
CA GLN A 83 -0.27 -7.54 -5.44
C GLN A 83 -1.20 -7.38 -4.23
N LYS A 84 -2.16 -6.43 -4.30
CA LYS A 84 -3.15 -6.19 -3.23
C LYS A 84 -4.16 -7.32 -3.17
N HIS A 85 -4.69 -7.76 -4.30
CA HIS A 85 -5.66 -8.85 -4.37
C HIS A 85 -5.12 -10.16 -3.80
N ARG A 86 -3.91 -10.57 -4.21
CA ARG A 86 -3.24 -11.76 -3.67
C ARG A 86 -3.00 -11.63 -2.17
N ALA A 87 -2.55 -10.46 -1.71
CA ALA A 87 -2.32 -10.22 -0.29
C ALA A 87 -3.62 -10.19 0.55
N LEU A 88 -4.77 -9.89 -0.06
CA LEU A 88 -6.11 -9.93 0.55
C LEU A 88 -6.80 -11.29 0.40
N ASN A 89 -6.15 -12.25 -0.25
CA ASN A 89 -6.69 -13.56 -0.57
C ASN A 89 -7.97 -13.49 -1.45
N ILE A 90 -7.95 -12.66 -2.50
CA ILE A 90 -9.00 -12.64 -3.54
C ILE A 90 -8.85 -13.86 -4.45
N LEU A 91 -9.95 -14.58 -4.67
CA LEU A 91 -9.99 -15.84 -5.40
C LEU A 91 -10.85 -15.73 -6.67
N PRO A 92 -10.68 -16.63 -7.66
CA PRO A 92 -11.46 -16.62 -8.90
C PRO A 92 -12.98 -16.59 -8.68
N GLU A 93 -13.49 -17.28 -7.65
CA GLU A 93 -14.91 -17.29 -7.30
C GLU A 93 -15.48 -15.94 -6.84
N HIS A 94 -14.64 -14.98 -6.45
CA HIS A 94 -15.10 -13.64 -6.10
C HIS A 94 -15.44 -12.78 -7.33
N TYR A 95 -14.85 -13.06 -8.49
CA TYR A 95 -15.06 -12.25 -9.70
C TYR A 95 -16.49 -12.33 -10.24
N PRO A 96 -17.11 -13.52 -10.39
CA PRO A 96 -18.51 -13.60 -10.80
C PRO A 96 -19.46 -12.78 -9.90
N ILE A 97 -19.23 -12.81 -8.58
CA ILE A 97 -20.02 -12.06 -7.59
C ILE A 97 -19.90 -10.55 -7.84
N VAL A 98 -18.67 -10.05 -8.06
CA VAL A 98 -18.43 -8.63 -8.36
C VAL A 98 -19.07 -8.24 -9.68
N GLY A 99 -18.91 -9.06 -10.72
CA GLY A 99 -19.48 -8.82 -12.05
C GLY A 99 -21.00 -8.71 -12.04
N GLU A 100 -21.69 -9.66 -11.39
CA GLU A 100 -23.15 -9.66 -11.27
C GLU A 100 -23.67 -8.39 -10.59
N ASN A 101 -23.10 -8.04 -9.43
CA ASN A 101 -23.54 -6.86 -8.68
C ASN A 101 -23.18 -5.55 -9.40
N LEU A 102 -22.07 -5.50 -10.15
CA LEU A 102 -21.67 -4.32 -10.92
C LEU A 102 -22.61 -4.07 -12.10
N LEU A 103 -22.91 -5.12 -12.87
CA LEU A 103 -23.84 -5.02 -14.01
C LEU A 103 -25.26 -4.68 -13.56
N ALA A 104 -25.71 -5.26 -12.45
CA ALA A 104 -26.99 -4.89 -11.83
C ALA A 104 -27.01 -3.41 -11.40
N ALA A 105 -25.92 -2.91 -10.81
CA ALA A 105 -25.82 -1.49 -10.44
C ALA A 105 -25.84 -0.55 -11.64
N ILE A 106 -25.13 -0.90 -12.73
CA ILE A 106 -25.16 -0.13 -13.98
C ILE A 106 -26.60 -0.08 -14.52
N LYS A 107 -27.28 -1.22 -14.55
CA LYS A 107 -28.68 -1.31 -15.01
C LYS A 107 -29.62 -0.47 -14.16
N ASP A 108 -29.51 -0.55 -12.83
CA ASP A 108 -30.34 0.21 -11.90
C ASP A 108 -30.17 1.74 -12.06
N VAL A 109 -28.93 2.19 -12.27
CA VAL A 109 -28.62 3.64 -12.35
C VAL A 109 -28.95 4.22 -13.72
N LEU A 110 -28.68 3.49 -14.80
CA LEU A 110 -28.93 3.98 -16.16
C LEU A 110 -30.37 3.73 -16.63
N GLY A 111 -31.11 2.82 -16.00
CA GLY A 111 -32.50 2.52 -16.35
C GLY A 111 -32.64 2.13 -17.82
N ASP A 112 -33.56 2.79 -18.54
CA ASP A 112 -33.82 2.54 -19.96
C ASP A 112 -32.61 2.78 -20.87
N ALA A 113 -31.61 3.56 -20.43
CA ALA A 113 -30.38 3.76 -21.17
C ALA A 113 -29.44 2.55 -21.13
N ALA A 114 -29.60 1.65 -20.15
CA ALA A 114 -28.89 0.36 -20.08
C ALA A 114 -29.63 -0.71 -20.88
N THR A 115 -29.60 -0.58 -22.21
CA THR A 115 -30.18 -1.58 -23.12
C THR A 115 -29.53 -2.96 -22.92
N GLU A 116 -30.23 -4.03 -23.28
CA GLU A 116 -29.70 -5.40 -23.20
C GLU A 116 -28.39 -5.57 -23.97
N GLU A 117 -28.27 -4.88 -25.10
CA GLU A 117 -27.05 -4.87 -25.91
C GLU A 117 -25.87 -4.20 -25.18
N ILE A 118 -26.11 -3.08 -24.49
CA ILE A 118 -25.08 -2.41 -23.67
C ILE A 118 -24.68 -3.29 -22.49
N ILE A 119 -25.64 -3.85 -21.75
CA ILE A 119 -25.34 -4.71 -20.61
C ILE A 119 -24.60 -5.98 -21.04
N GLY A 120 -25.00 -6.59 -22.16
CA GLY A 120 -24.30 -7.75 -22.73
C GLY A 120 -22.85 -7.42 -23.10
N ALA A 121 -22.62 -6.28 -23.76
CA ALA A 121 -21.27 -5.84 -24.12
C ALA A 121 -20.38 -5.60 -22.88
N TRP A 122 -20.93 -4.98 -21.82
CA TRP A 122 -20.22 -4.77 -20.57
C TRP A 122 -19.97 -6.08 -19.81
N ALA A 123 -20.87 -7.06 -19.89
CA ALA A 123 -20.66 -8.38 -19.30
C ALA A 123 -19.50 -9.12 -19.98
N GLU A 124 -19.44 -9.10 -21.32
CA GLU A 124 -18.33 -9.67 -22.07
C GLU A 124 -17.00 -8.96 -21.72
N ALA A 125 -17.00 -7.62 -21.67
CA ALA A 125 -15.82 -6.85 -21.33
C ALA A 125 -15.33 -7.13 -19.90
N TYR A 126 -16.26 -7.20 -18.94
CA TYR A 126 -15.94 -7.56 -17.55
C TYR A 126 -15.28 -8.94 -17.48
N GLY A 127 -15.85 -9.95 -18.17
CA GLY A 127 -15.30 -11.31 -18.17
C GLY A 127 -13.85 -11.34 -18.67
N VAL A 128 -13.55 -10.62 -19.75
CA VAL A 128 -12.19 -10.55 -20.30
C VAL A 128 -11.21 -9.83 -19.36
N ILE A 129 -11.65 -8.78 -18.68
CA ILE A 129 -10.85 -8.09 -17.66
C ILE A 129 -10.61 -9.03 -16.47
N ALA A 130 -11.66 -9.67 -15.96
CA ALA A 130 -11.58 -10.61 -14.85
C ALA A 130 -10.62 -11.77 -15.15
N ASP A 131 -10.68 -12.36 -16.35
CA ASP A 131 -9.76 -13.41 -16.77
C ASP A 131 -8.29 -12.96 -16.76
N ALA A 132 -8.01 -11.71 -17.14
CA ALA A 132 -6.67 -11.15 -17.09
C ALA A 132 -6.16 -11.03 -15.64
N PHE A 133 -7.01 -10.55 -14.72
CA PHE A 133 -6.66 -10.48 -13.30
C PHE A 133 -6.47 -11.87 -12.70
N ILE A 134 -7.40 -12.81 -12.93
CA ILE A 134 -7.34 -14.18 -12.44
C ILE A 134 -6.04 -14.86 -12.92
N GLY A 135 -5.68 -14.68 -14.19
CA GLY A 135 -4.44 -15.23 -14.75
C GLY A 135 -3.19 -14.68 -14.07
N VAL A 136 -3.11 -13.35 -13.89
CA VAL A 136 -1.97 -12.69 -13.23
C VAL A 136 -1.89 -13.11 -11.75
N GLU A 137 -3.00 -13.10 -11.04
CA GLU A 137 -3.08 -13.45 -9.62
C GLU A 137 -2.73 -14.92 -9.37
N LYS A 138 -3.14 -15.82 -10.26
CA LYS A 138 -2.78 -17.24 -10.19
C LYS A 138 -1.27 -17.44 -10.19
N GLU A 139 -0.55 -16.76 -11.08
CA GLU A 139 0.92 -16.83 -11.09
C GLU A 139 1.51 -16.18 -9.82
N MET A 140 0.95 -15.07 -9.33
CA MET A 140 1.40 -14.46 -8.08
C MET A 140 1.20 -15.35 -6.84
N TYR A 141 0.07 -16.08 -6.75
CA TYR A 141 -0.15 -17.06 -5.69
C TYR A 141 0.86 -18.20 -5.78
N LYS A 142 1.12 -18.69 -7.00
CA LYS A 142 2.10 -19.74 -7.25
C LYS A 142 3.51 -19.29 -6.85
N GLU A 143 3.96 -18.13 -7.31
CA GLU A 143 5.27 -17.55 -6.93
C GLU A 143 5.41 -17.39 -5.42
N ALA A 144 4.37 -16.86 -4.75
CA ALA A 144 4.36 -16.65 -3.31
C ALA A 144 4.45 -17.96 -2.51
N LYS A 145 3.89 -19.06 -3.04
CA LYS A 145 3.88 -20.39 -2.44
C LYS A 145 5.14 -21.20 -2.72
N GLU A 146 5.67 -21.12 -3.94
CA GLU A 146 6.79 -21.94 -4.40
C GLU A 146 8.16 -21.40 -3.94
N GLN A 147 8.25 -20.12 -3.55
CA GLN A 147 9.49 -19.59 -2.96
C GLN A 147 9.82 -20.29 -1.62
N PRO A 148 11.11 -20.38 -1.25
CA PRO A 148 11.52 -20.95 0.05
C PRO A 148 10.82 -20.24 1.23
N GLY A 149 10.16 -21.01 2.09
CA GLY A 149 9.39 -20.48 3.22
C GLY A 149 8.07 -19.79 2.83
N GLY A 150 7.68 -19.86 1.56
CA GLY A 150 6.44 -19.32 0.99
C GLY A 150 5.18 -20.06 1.42
N TRP A 151 4.04 -19.38 1.30
CA TRP A 151 2.72 -19.94 1.57
C TRP A 151 1.64 -19.23 0.77
N GLU A 152 0.47 -19.86 0.70
CA GLU A 152 -0.75 -19.35 0.10
C GLU A 152 -1.76 -19.01 1.20
N GLY A 153 -2.58 -17.98 0.99
CA GLY A 153 -3.55 -17.52 1.99
C GLY A 153 -2.89 -16.93 3.24
N PHE A 154 -3.38 -17.33 4.42
CA PHE A 154 -2.90 -16.83 5.70
C PHE A 154 -2.21 -17.93 6.51
N ARG A 155 -1.06 -17.60 7.09
CA ARG A 155 -0.26 -18.48 7.97
C ARG A 155 -0.18 -17.86 9.36
N SER A 156 -0.15 -18.71 10.38
CA SER A 156 -0.04 -18.31 11.79
C SER A 156 1.37 -17.87 12.14
N PHE A 157 1.48 -16.71 12.78
CA PHE A 157 2.72 -16.16 13.30
C PHE A 157 2.55 -15.73 14.75
N ILE A 158 3.45 -16.16 15.62
CA ILE A 158 3.50 -15.73 17.02
C ILE A 158 4.18 -14.36 17.10
N VAL A 159 3.61 -13.48 17.92
CA VAL A 159 4.26 -12.23 18.34
C VAL A 159 5.40 -12.59 19.30
N ASP A 160 6.61 -12.65 18.79
CA ASP A 160 7.83 -12.96 19.56
C ASP A 160 8.25 -11.80 20.45
N LYS A 161 8.04 -10.57 19.97
CA LYS A 161 8.39 -9.34 20.69
C LYS A 161 7.47 -8.20 20.31
N LYS A 162 7.11 -7.37 21.30
CA LYS A 162 6.38 -6.12 21.14
C LYS A 162 7.21 -4.97 21.73
N VAL A 163 7.47 -3.93 20.95
CA VAL A 163 8.36 -2.82 21.32
C VAL A 163 7.67 -1.49 21.05
N GLU A 164 7.52 -0.66 22.08
CA GLU A 164 7.07 0.72 21.90
C GLU A 164 8.20 1.55 21.30
N GLU A 165 7.97 2.10 20.10
CA GLU A 165 8.96 2.90 19.37
C GLU A 165 8.76 4.41 19.61
N SER A 166 7.55 4.81 20.02
CA SER A 166 7.14 6.17 20.38
C SER A 166 5.78 6.14 21.07
N ASP A 167 5.23 7.30 21.47
CA ASP A 167 3.91 7.41 22.12
C ASP A 167 2.74 6.82 21.29
N VAL A 168 2.95 6.66 19.98
CA VAL A 168 1.90 6.27 19.03
C VAL A 168 2.29 5.11 18.10
N ILE A 169 3.54 4.64 18.07
CA ILE A 169 3.98 3.54 17.19
C ILE A 169 4.59 2.41 18.01
N THR A 170 4.15 1.18 17.71
CA THR A 170 4.65 -0.05 18.34
C THR A 170 5.07 -1.04 17.26
N SER A 171 6.26 -1.62 17.40
CA SER A 171 6.77 -2.70 16.55
C SER A 171 6.37 -4.08 17.09
N PHE A 172 6.01 -4.98 16.16
CA PHE A 172 5.70 -6.38 16.41
C PHE A 172 6.66 -7.24 15.61
N TYR A 173 7.37 -8.13 16.30
CA TYR A 173 8.28 -9.10 15.71
C TYR A 173 7.54 -10.43 15.63
N LEU A 174 7.47 -10.99 14.43
CA LEU A 174 6.59 -12.11 14.09
C LEU A 174 7.43 -13.31 13.64
N LYS A 175 7.25 -14.45 14.31
CA LYS A 175 7.86 -15.73 13.95
C LYS A 175 6.78 -16.73 13.53
N PRO A 176 7.06 -17.63 12.58
CA PRO A 176 6.06 -18.62 12.17
C PRO A 176 5.75 -19.56 13.34
N GLU A 177 4.47 -19.76 13.62
CA GLU A 177 4.01 -20.63 14.72
C GLU A 177 4.48 -22.08 14.55
N ASP A 178 4.54 -22.54 13.30
CA ASP A 178 4.96 -23.89 12.92
C ASP A 178 6.50 -24.10 12.98
N GLY A 179 7.28 -23.06 13.29
CA GLY A 179 8.74 -23.11 13.35
C GLY A 179 9.47 -23.30 12.01
N GLY A 180 8.75 -23.27 10.89
CA GLY A 180 9.32 -23.43 9.54
C GLY A 180 10.05 -22.19 9.04
N ALA A 181 10.61 -22.27 7.83
CA ALA A 181 11.19 -21.10 7.16
C ALA A 181 10.10 -20.06 6.80
N ILE A 182 10.53 -18.81 6.62
CA ILE A 182 9.68 -17.71 6.14
C ILE A 182 10.16 -17.24 4.77
N ALA A 183 9.22 -16.79 3.93
CA ALA A 183 9.52 -16.18 2.64
C ALA A 183 10.45 -14.97 2.79
N SER A 184 11.33 -14.80 1.80
CA SER A 184 12.04 -13.52 1.66
C SER A 184 11.11 -12.44 1.10
N TYR A 185 11.61 -11.22 1.03
CA TYR A 185 10.89 -10.07 0.48
C TYR A 185 11.88 -9.03 -0.06
N GLN A 186 11.35 -8.08 -0.81
CA GLN A 186 12.08 -6.89 -1.23
C GLN A 186 11.76 -5.73 -0.30
N ALA A 187 12.77 -4.95 0.07
CA ALA A 187 12.63 -3.84 1.00
C ALA A 187 11.61 -2.81 0.47
N GLY A 188 10.57 -2.53 1.25
CA GLY A 188 9.42 -1.71 0.85
C GLY A 188 8.09 -2.49 0.78
N GLN A 189 8.15 -3.82 0.60
CA GLN A 189 6.96 -4.69 0.61
C GLN A 189 6.24 -4.71 1.98
N TYR A 190 5.01 -5.22 1.96
CA TYR A 190 4.13 -5.30 3.13
C TYR A 190 3.58 -6.71 3.36
N LEU A 191 3.10 -6.94 4.58
CA LEU A 191 2.26 -8.09 4.94
C LEU A 191 0.81 -7.64 5.07
N THR A 192 -0.15 -8.54 4.83
CA THR A 192 -1.53 -8.32 5.29
C THR A 192 -1.78 -9.07 6.58
N VAL A 193 -2.16 -8.36 7.63
CA VAL A 193 -2.58 -8.92 8.91
C VAL A 193 -4.10 -9.09 8.91
N LYS A 194 -4.56 -10.30 9.25
CA LYS A 194 -5.97 -10.67 9.41
C LYS A 194 -6.30 -10.82 10.89
N VAL A 195 -7.26 -10.04 11.36
CA VAL A 195 -7.74 -10.08 12.75
C VAL A 195 -9.25 -10.09 12.83
N LYS A 196 -9.79 -10.68 13.90
CA LYS A 196 -11.19 -10.56 14.28
C LYS A 196 -11.24 -10.16 15.77
N PRO A 197 -11.19 -8.85 16.09
CA PRO A 197 -11.37 -8.38 17.45
C PRO A 197 -12.73 -8.84 17.99
N GLU A 198 -12.83 -9.14 19.28
CA GLU A 198 -14.03 -9.73 19.89
C GLU A 198 -15.27 -8.83 19.79
N ASP A 199 -15.06 -7.51 19.78
CA ASP A 199 -16.10 -6.47 19.69
C ASP A 199 -16.52 -6.17 18.25
N GLN A 200 -15.97 -6.88 17.26
CA GLN A 200 -16.25 -6.68 15.85
C GLN A 200 -16.97 -7.89 15.25
N GLU A 201 -18.02 -7.61 14.49
CA GLU A 201 -18.80 -8.65 13.80
C GLU A 201 -17.96 -9.35 12.71
N ASN A 202 -17.20 -8.57 11.95
CA ASN A 202 -16.47 -9.00 10.77
C ASN A 202 -14.96 -9.11 11.01
N THR A 203 -14.34 -9.92 10.18
CA THR A 203 -12.88 -9.96 10.07
C THR A 203 -12.35 -8.68 9.42
N HIS A 204 -11.18 -8.22 9.85
CA HIS A 204 -10.50 -7.07 9.28
C HIS A 204 -9.12 -7.44 8.75
N LEU A 205 -8.82 -6.94 7.55
CA LEU A 205 -7.54 -7.09 6.87
C LEU A 205 -6.83 -5.74 6.77
N ARG A 206 -5.56 -5.65 7.15
CA ARG A 206 -4.74 -4.43 7.01
C ARG A 206 -3.34 -4.74 6.52
N HIS A 207 -2.86 -3.91 5.60
CA HIS A 207 -1.48 -3.96 5.14
C HIS A 207 -0.57 -3.21 6.11
N TYR A 208 0.58 -3.79 6.42
CA TYR A 208 1.65 -3.16 7.19
C TYR A 208 2.98 -3.44 6.49
N SER A 209 3.71 -2.38 6.13
CA SER A 209 5.06 -2.52 5.57
C SER A 209 5.95 -3.31 6.51
N LEU A 210 6.76 -4.18 5.93
CA LEU A 210 7.88 -4.81 6.62
C LEU A 210 8.88 -3.70 6.95
N SER A 211 9.23 -3.56 8.23
CA SER A 211 10.01 -2.44 8.74
C SER A 211 11.47 -2.76 9.03
N ASP A 212 11.97 -3.92 8.57
CA ASP A 212 13.38 -4.32 8.71
C ASP A 212 13.94 -4.81 7.36
N ALA A 213 15.22 -5.15 7.29
CA ALA A 213 15.82 -5.78 6.13
C ALA A 213 15.32 -7.24 5.95
N PRO A 214 15.27 -7.76 4.71
CA PRO A 214 14.99 -9.16 4.47
C PRO A 214 16.12 -10.07 4.96
N GLY A 215 15.85 -11.37 5.06
CA GLY A 215 16.83 -12.39 5.49
C GLY A 215 16.92 -12.61 7.00
N LYS A 216 16.09 -11.94 7.80
CA LYS A 216 15.92 -12.26 9.22
C LYS A 216 15.08 -13.54 9.40
N TYR A 217 15.16 -14.15 10.58
CA TYR A 217 14.30 -15.29 10.96
C TYR A 217 12.89 -14.86 11.42
N TYR A 218 12.58 -13.55 11.33
CA TYR A 218 11.32 -12.94 11.73
C TYR A 218 10.90 -11.89 10.71
N TYR A 219 9.62 -11.53 10.74
CA TYR A 219 9.15 -10.27 10.15
C TYR A 219 8.98 -9.22 11.23
N ARG A 220 9.20 -7.95 10.88
CA ARG A 220 8.87 -6.82 11.75
C ARG A 220 7.86 -5.94 11.05
N ILE A 221 6.77 -5.62 11.73
CA ILE A 221 5.83 -4.57 11.33
C ILE A 221 5.80 -3.50 12.42
N SER A 222 5.57 -2.25 12.05
CA SER A 222 5.46 -1.16 13.03
C SER A 222 4.19 -0.37 12.79
N VAL A 223 3.34 -0.35 13.81
CA VAL A 223 1.93 0.03 13.69
C VAL A 223 1.72 1.33 14.45
N LYS A 224 1.24 2.36 13.76
CA LYS A 224 0.73 3.56 14.42
C LYS A 224 -0.68 3.33 14.95
N ARG A 225 -0.94 3.76 16.19
CA ARG A 225 -2.27 3.82 16.79
C ARG A 225 -3.05 4.98 16.16
N GLU A 226 -4.09 4.64 15.40
CA GLU A 226 -5.04 5.61 14.86
C GLU A 226 -6.21 5.79 15.83
N ASP A 227 -6.62 7.03 16.13
CA ASP A 227 -7.67 7.37 17.13
C ASP A 227 -8.95 6.53 16.98
N LYS A 228 -9.39 6.30 15.73
CA LYS A 228 -10.60 5.50 15.41
C LYS A 228 -10.29 4.23 14.63
N GLY A 229 -9.04 3.77 14.66
CA GLY A 229 -8.60 2.59 13.91
C GLY A 229 -8.88 1.30 14.66
N VAL A 230 -9.78 0.46 14.14
CA VAL A 230 -10.12 -0.84 14.76
C VAL A 230 -8.87 -1.72 14.93
N VAL A 231 -8.20 -2.05 13.84
CA VAL A 231 -7.06 -2.98 13.86
C VAL A 231 -5.85 -2.39 14.59
N SER A 232 -5.54 -1.10 14.40
CA SER A 232 -4.40 -0.48 15.07
C SER A 232 -4.57 -0.44 16.60
N ASN A 233 -5.77 -0.14 17.09
CA ASN A 233 -6.04 -0.17 18.53
C ASN A 233 -6.02 -1.60 19.06
N TYR A 234 -6.61 -2.55 18.34
CA TYR A 234 -6.57 -3.97 18.71
C TYR A 234 -5.13 -4.50 18.84
N LEU A 235 -4.24 -4.21 17.88
CA LEU A 235 -2.83 -4.60 17.96
C LEU A 235 -2.13 -3.93 19.15
N HIS A 236 -2.42 -2.66 19.42
CA HIS A 236 -1.80 -1.91 20.52
C HIS A 236 -2.27 -2.39 21.90
N GLN A 237 -3.58 -2.58 22.08
CA GLN A 237 -4.21 -2.75 23.39
C GLN A 237 -4.39 -4.23 23.75
N THR A 238 -4.73 -5.08 22.78
CA THR A 238 -5.12 -6.47 23.03
C THR A 238 -3.98 -7.42 22.76
N ILE A 239 -3.34 -7.33 21.58
CA ILE A 239 -2.28 -8.27 21.19
C ILE A 239 -1.02 -8.11 22.05
N GLN A 240 -0.53 -9.20 22.61
CA GLN A 240 0.67 -9.29 23.43
C GLN A 240 1.69 -10.27 22.85
N THR A 241 2.90 -10.27 23.42
CA THR A 241 3.89 -11.31 23.14
C THR A 241 3.31 -12.69 23.48
N GLY A 242 3.46 -13.65 22.57
CA GLY A 242 2.91 -15.00 22.66
C GLY A 242 1.59 -15.19 21.89
N ASP A 243 0.87 -14.11 21.57
CA ASP A 243 -0.35 -14.20 20.77
C ASP A 243 -0.05 -14.52 19.31
N VAL A 244 -1.06 -15.03 18.61
CA VAL A 244 -0.97 -15.46 17.21
C VAL A 244 -1.67 -14.46 16.31
N LEU A 245 -1.00 -14.06 15.23
CA LEU A 245 -1.55 -13.28 14.13
C LEU A 245 -1.54 -14.10 12.85
N LEU A 246 -2.62 -14.00 12.08
CA LEU A 246 -2.71 -14.56 10.74
C LEU A 246 -2.19 -13.55 9.73
N ILE A 247 -1.17 -13.91 8.95
CA ILE A 247 -0.58 -13.03 7.93
C ILE A 247 -0.50 -13.68 6.56
N SER A 248 -0.69 -12.88 5.50
CA SER A 248 -0.40 -13.31 4.13
C SER A 248 1.10 -13.14 3.81
N ALA A 249 1.58 -13.83 2.77
CA ALA A 249 2.95 -13.71 2.32
C ALA A 249 3.29 -12.26 1.89
N PRO A 250 4.56 -11.83 1.95
CA PRO A 250 4.99 -10.48 1.54
C PRO A 250 4.49 -10.12 0.14
N ALA A 251 4.02 -8.88 -0.05
CA ALA A 251 3.45 -8.37 -1.29
C ALA A 251 3.81 -6.90 -1.53
N GLY A 252 3.57 -6.42 -2.75
CA GLY A 252 3.74 -5.02 -3.13
C GLY A 252 4.84 -4.82 -4.16
N ASP A 253 4.72 -3.71 -4.88
CA ASP A 253 5.59 -3.29 -5.99
C ASP A 253 6.40 -2.03 -5.68
N PHE A 254 6.13 -1.34 -4.56
CA PHE A 254 7.03 -0.33 -4.01
C PHE A 254 8.23 -0.98 -3.35
N VAL A 255 9.32 -1.10 -4.09
CA VAL A 255 10.53 -1.80 -3.66
C VAL A 255 11.78 -0.97 -3.91
N LEU A 256 12.82 -1.22 -3.12
CA LEU A 256 14.14 -0.66 -3.36
C LEU A 256 14.72 -1.24 -4.67
N GLU A 257 15.07 -0.37 -5.60
CA GLU A 257 15.61 -0.79 -6.89
C GLU A 257 17.00 -1.41 -6.74
N SER A 258 17.23 -2.49 -7.48
CA SER A 258 18.50 -3.22 -7.53
C SER A 258 19.51 -2.51 -8.42
N ASN A 259 19.96 -1.32 -8.01
CA ASN A 259 20.97 -0.52 -8.70
C ASN A 259 21.94 0.15 -7.70
N ASN A 260 22.96 0.84 -8.20
CA ASN A 260 23.98 1.52 -7.40
C ASN A 260 23.81 3.05 -7.31
N LYS A 261 22.71 3.62 -7.83
CA LYS A 261 22.45 5.06 -7.71
C LYS A 261 22.27 5.42 -6.24
N PRO A 262 22.70 6.61 -5.78
CA PRO A 262 22.37 7.08 -4.44
C PRO A 262 20.86 7.00 -4.19
N ALA A 263 20.46 6.69 -2.96
CA ALA A 263 19.06 6.61 -2.55
C ALA A 263 18.72 7.77 -1.60
N VAL A 264 17.56 8.39 -1.80
CA VAL A 264 16.99 9.37 -0.86
C VAL A 264 15.68 8.81 -0.33
N LEU A 265 15.65 8.53 0.97
CA LEU A 265 14.52 7.89 1.67
C LEU A 265 13.77 8.95 2.49
N LEU A 266 12.61 9.37 2.02
CA LEU A 266 11.81 10.47 2.57
C LEU A 266 10.56 9.93 3.26
N SER A 267 10.38 10.23 4.55
CA SER A 267 9.19 9.76 5.27
C SER A 267 8.49 10.83 6.07
N GLY A 268 7.16 10.70 6.18
CA GLY A 268 6.32 11.47 7.08
C GLY A 268 5.62 10.56 8.09
N GLY A 269 5.89 10.74 9.39
CA GLY A 269 5.31 9.92 10.46
C GLY A 269 5.50 8.43 10.23
N VAL A 270 4.45 7.61 10.37
CA VAL A 270 4.54 6.15 10.20
C VAL A 270 4.96 5.67 8.80
N GLY A 271 5.00 6.57 7.80
CA GLY A 271 5.59 6.28 6.49
C GLY A 271 7.09 5.93 6.54
N LEU A 272 7.75 6.08 7.69
CA LEU A 272 9.13 5.64 7.89
C LEU A 272 9.32 4.12 7.76
N THR A 273 8.27 3.32 7.93
CA THR A 273 8.40 1.85 8.03
C THR A 273 9.04 1.19 6.80
N PRO A 274 8.57 1.42 5.56
CA PRO A 274 9.29 0.90 4.39
C PRO A 274 10.66 1.56 4.23
N MET A 275 10.84 2.82 4.66
CA MET A 275 12.12 3.51 4.53
C MET A 275 13.18 2.90 5.45
N VAL A 276 12.83 2.47 6.66
CA VAL A 276 13.76 1.76 7.55
C VAL A 276 14.12 0.40 6.98
N SER A 277 13.16 -0.31 6.37
CA SER A 277 13.46 -1.56 5.65
C SER A 277 14.47 -1.35 4.52
N MET A 278 14.28 -0.30 3.71
CA MET A 278 15.21 0.07 2.64
C MET A 278 16.58 0.47 3.20
N LEU A 279 16.63 1.30 4.25
CA LEU A 279 17.87 1.73 4.90
C LEU A 279 18.67 0.53 5.43
N ASN A 280 18.05 -0.35 6.21
CA ASN A 280 18.70 -1.54 6.75
C ASN A 280 19.20 -2.45 5.62
N THR A 281 18.43 -2.59 4.55
CA THR A 281 18.82 -3.40 3.38
C THR A 281 20.03 -2.82 2.66
N ILE A 282 20.08 -1.50 2.47
CA ILE A 282 21.24 -0.82 1.88
C ILE A 282 22.48 -1.04 2.74
N VAL A 283 22.36 -0.82 4.05
CA VAL A 283 23.48 -1.00 4.99
C VAL A 283 24.01 -2.45 4.98
N GLU A 284 23.11 -3.43 4.99
CA GLU A 284 23.48 -4.85 5.10
C GLU A 284 23.96 -5.45 3.78
N GLN A 285 23.43 -5.01 2.64
CA GLN A 285 23.60 -5.69 1.35
C GLN A 285 24.27 -4.82 0.27
N GLN A 286 24.27 -3.50 0.43
CA GLN A 286 24.82 -2.53 -0.52
C GLN A 286 25.67 -1.46 0.21
N PRO A 287 26.69 -1.84 1.02
CA PRO A 287 27.35 -0.91 1.95
C PRO A 287 28.07 0.27 1.28
N GLU A 288 28.36 0.17 -0.02
CA GLU A 288 28.98 1.24 -0.82
C GLU A 288 27.96 2.25 -1.38
N ARG A 289 26.67 1.91 -1.38
CA ARG A 289 25.60 2.77 -1.91
C ARG A 289 25.33 3.91 -0.94
N GLU A 290 25.41 5.14 -1.44
CA GLU A 290 25.09 6.33 -0.66
C GLU A 290 23.59 6.40 -0.39
N VAL A 291 23.22 6.68 0.87
CA VAL A 291 21.83 6.83 1.28
C VAL A 291 21.65 8.05 2.17
N THR A 292 20.65 8.87 1.85
CA THR A 292 20.20 9.97 2.70
C THR A 292 18.79 9.68 3.20
N PHE A 293 18.65 9.50 4.51
CA PHE A 293 17.37 9.30 5.18
C PHE A 293 16.85 10.63 5.71
N ILE A 294 15.64 11.01 5.32
CA ILE A 294 15.02 12.28 5.69
C ILE A 294 13.64 11.98 6.31
N HIS A 295 13.46 12.36 7.57
CA HIS A 295 12.23 12.05 8.30
C HIS A 295 11.54 13.31 8.83
N GLY A 296 10.26 13.44 8.51
CA GLY A 296 9.36 14.43 9.08
C GLY A 296 8.46 13.82 10.14
N ALA A 297 8.42 14.42 11.34
CA ALA A 297 7.48 14.08 12.40
C ALA A 297 6.91 15.36 13.05
N LEU A 298 5.94 15.21 13.96
CA LEU A 298 5.48 16.37 14.74
C LEU A 298 6.59 16.81 15.71
N ASN A 299 7.14 15.86 16.48
CA ASN A 299 8.17 16.07 17.50
C ASN A 299 8.79 14.72 17.89
N SER A 300 9.73 14.74 18.85
CA SER A 300 10.41 13.52 19.33
C SER A 300 9.48 12.48 19.93
N ARG A 301 8.41 12.89 20.61
CA ARG A 301 7.49 11.97 21.28
C ARG A 301 6.78 11.00 20.34
N VAL A 302 6.66 11.37 19.06
CA VAL A 302 6.00 10.56 18.03
C VAL A 302 6.97 10.10 16.93
N HIS A 303 8.27 10.34 17.09
CA HIS A 303 9.31 9.93 16.14
C HIS A 303 9.80 8.53 16.50
N ALA A 304 9.27 7.53 15.82
CA ALA A 304 9.67 6.14 15.98
C ALA A 304 11.08 5.85 15.43
N MET A 305 11.80 4.90 16.02
CA MET A 305 13.09 4.37 15.54
C MET A 305 14.19 5.44 15.34
N LYS A 306 14.09 6.59 16.01
CA LYS A 306 15.05 7.69 15.88
C LYS A 306 16.48 7.23 16.20
N GLU A 307 16.64 6.52 17.31
CA GLU A 307 17.93 6.07 17.81
C GLU A 307 18.56 5.04 16.85
N HIS A 308 17.74 4.15 16.29
CA HIS A 308 18.19 3.14 15.31
C HIS A 308 18.76 3.81 14.05
N VAL A 309 18.04 4.76 13.47
CA VAL A 309 18.51 5.50 12.28
C VAL A 309 19.77 6.32 12.59
N ALA A 310 19.79 7.00 13.73
CA ALA A 310 20.95 7.79 14.15
C ALA A 310 22.20 6.90 14.38
N GLN A 311 22.02 5.71 14.96
CA GLN A 311 23.11 4.75 15.13
C GLN A 311 23.69 4.32 13.78
N LEU A 312 22.84 3.95 12.82
CA LEU A 312 23.31 3.58 11.48
C LEU A 312 24.05 4.73 10.77
N ALA A 313 23.57 5.96 10.91
CA ALA A 313 24.25 7.13 10.35
C ALA A 313 25.63 7.38 10.99
N ASN A 314 25.80 7.06 12.27
CA ASN A 314 27.09 7.19 12.98
C ASN A 314 28.07 6.07 12.62
N GLU A 315 27.56 4.85 12.42
CA GLU A 315 28.38 3.66 12.14
C GLU A 315 28.80 3.54 10.67
N HIS A 316 28.05 4.14 9.75
CA HIS A 316 28.26 4.02 8.31
C HIS A 316 28.45 5.37 7.62
N ALA A 317 29.67 5.65 7.16
CA ALA A 317 30.03 6.92 6.51
C ALA A 317 29.23 7.24 5.21
N LYS A 318 28.57 6.25 4.61
CA LYS A 318 27.72 6.37 3.42
C LYS A 318 26.25 6.66 3.75
N VAL A 319 25.89 6.64 5.02
CA VAL A 319 24.54 6.96 5.53
C VAL A 319 24.54 8.38 6.07
N LYS A 320 23.58 9.19 5.61
CA LYS A 320 23.25 10.49 6.21
C LYS A 320 21.81 10.47 6.69
N SER A 321 21.52 11.12 7.81
CA SER A 321 20.17 11.24 8.34
C SER A 321 19.83 12.69 8.68
N PHE A 322 18.62 13.13 8.32
CA PHE A 322 18.10 14.45 8.67
C PHE A 322 16.66 14.35 9.19
N VAL A 323 16.33 15.18 10.18
CA VAL A 323 15.05 15.18 10.88
C VAL A 323 14.40 16.56 10.82
N ALA A 324 13.15 16.62 10.38
CA ALA A 324 12.32 17.82 10.43
C ALA A 324 11.15 17.62 11.41
N TYR A 325 10.99 18.55 12.36
CA TYR A 325 9.86 18.57 13.29
C TYR A 325 8.94 19.75 12.99
N SER A 326 7.67 19.48 12.69
CA SER A 326 6.69 20.53 12.40
C SER A 326 6.14 21.22 13.65
N GLU A 327 6.16 20.53 14.79
CA GLU A 327 5.68 21.02 16.09
C GLU A 327 6.62 20.57 17.23
N PRO A 328 7.92 20.97 17.21
CA PRO A 328 8.89 20.50 18.20
C PRO A 328 8.46 20.92 19.61
N THR A 329 8.77 20.08 20.59
CA THR A 329 8.58 20.41 22.00
C THR A 329 9.64 21.41 22.48
N GLU A 330 9.44 22.02 23.64
CA GLU A 330 10.48 22.86 24.27
C GLU A 330 11.76 22.06 24.56
N GLU A 331 11.62 20.79 24.93
CA GLU A 331 12.74 19.87 25.15
C GLU A 331 13.50 19.60 23.84
N ASP A 332 12.78 19.43 22.72
CA ASP A 332 13.40 19.25 21.40
C ASP A 332 14.24 20.46 20.99
N ARG A 333 13.71 21.67 21.19
CA ARG A 333 14.42 22.92 20.90
C ARG A 333 15.65 23.09 21.78
N ALA A 334 15.52 22.83 23.08
CA ALA A 334 16.63 22.94 24.03
C ALA A 334 17.75 21.94 23.74
N ALA A 335 17.40 20.70 23.39
CA ALA A 335 18.35 19.64 23.06
C ALA A 335 18.90 19.72 21.62
N LYS A 336 18.34 20.58 20.76
CA LYS A 336 18.61 20.63 19.31
C LYS A 336 18.48 19.25 18.68
N SER A 337 17.36 18.58 18.98
CA SER A 337 17.16 17.16 18.70
C SER A 337 16.75 16.85 17.25
N PHE A 338 16.74 17.87 16.37
CA PHE A 338 16.27 17.86 14.99
C PHE A 338 17.05 18.89 14.14
N ASP A 339 17.00 18.75 12.81
CA ASP A 339 17.76 19.56 11.86
C ASP A 339 16.97 20.75 11.29
N LYS A 340 15.63 20.63 11.20
CA LYS A 340 14.73 21.69 10.73
C LYS A 340 13.43 21.77 11.54
N GLU A 341 13.06 22.99 11.93
CA GLU A 341 11.72 23.28 12.43
C GLU A 341 10.79 23.58 11.23
N GLY A 342 9.62 22.95 11.21
CA GLY A 342 8.66 23.00 10.11
C GLY A 342 8.65 21.76 9.22
N TYR A 343 8.09 21.91 8.02
CA TYR A 343 7.95 20.81 7.05
C TYR A 343 9.18 20.69 6.15
N VAL A 344 9.38 19.49 5.59
CA VAL A 344 10.34 19.27 4.50
C VAL A 344 9.89 20.07 3.27
N ASP A 345 10.73 20.97 2.79
CA ASP A 345 10.49 21.82 1.62
C ASP A 345 11.64 21.71 0.60
N LEU A 346 11.40 22.19 -0.62
CA LEU A 346 12.36 22.06 -1.72
C LEU A 346 13.67 22.82 -1.46
N GLU A 347 13.60 23.98 -0.79
CA GLU A 347 14.78 24.78 -0.45
C GLU A 347 15.70 23.99 0.49
N TRP A 348 15.13 23.36 1.52
CA TRP A 348 15.88 22.54 2.46
C TRP A 348 16.41 21.26 1.83
N LEU A 349 15.64 20.58 0.96
CA LEU A 349 16.14 19.43 0.22
C LEU A 349 17.38 19.78 -0.61
N LYS A 350 17.36 20.93 -1.29
CA LYS A 350 18.50 21.44 -2.09
C LYS A 350 19.72 21.82 -1.24
N SER A 351 19.54 22.14 0.05
CA SER A 351 20.64 22.52 0.93
C SER A 351 21.36 21.33 1.58
N ILE A 352 20.65 20.22 1.80
CA ILE A 352 21.20 19.02 2.46
C ILE A 352 21.67 17.94 1.47
N LEU A 353 21.12 17.92 0.25
CA LEU A 353 21.50 16.96 -0.79
C LEU A 353 22.53 17.58 -1.75
N PRO A 354 23.55 16.81 -2.19
CA PRO A 354 24.60 17.35 -3.06
C PRO A 354 24.10 17.68 -4.48
N ASN A 355 23.11 16.94 -4.99
CA ASN A 355 22.47 17.11 -6.28
C ASN A 355 21.15 16.31 -6.33
N ASN A 356 20.50 16.27 -7.49
CA ASN A 356 19.25 15.55 -7.73
C ASN A 356 19.44 14.21 -8.50
N GLN A 357 20.65 13.66 -8.54
CA GLN A 357 21.00 12.42 -9.23
C GLN A 357 20.90 11.22 -8.28
N ALA A 358 19.69 10.90 -7.86
CA ALA A 358 19.39 9.80 -6.94
C ALA A 358 18.03 9.17 -7.29
N ASP A 359 17.78 7.97 -6.76
CA ASP A 359 16.43 7.43 -6.69
C ASP A 359 15.77 7.92 -5.40
N PHE A 360 14.58 8.51 -5.52
CA PHE A 360 13.83 9.09 -4.41
C PHE A 360 12.66 8.18 -4.06
N TYR A 361 12.63 7.72 -2.81
CA TYR A 361 11.57 6.89 -2.26
C TYR A 361 10.84 7.70 -1.20
N PHE A 362 9.51 7.79 -1.26
CA PHE A 362 8.77 8.50 -0.22
C PHE A 362 7.45 7.86 0.18
N CYS A 363 7.14 7.96 1.46
CA CYS A 363 5.89 7.47 2.04
C CYS A 363 5.45 8.33 3.23
N GLY A 364 4.16 8.62 3.33
CA GLY A 364 3.59 9.45 4.39
C GLY A 364 2.13 9.84 4.13
N PRO A 365 1.58 10.78 4.92
CA PRO A 365 0.22 11.28 4.72
C PRO A 365 0.03 11.94 3.35
N THR A 366 -1.18 11.92 2.79
CA THR A 366 -1.46 12.47 1.46
C THR A 366 -0.93 13.90 1.23
N PRO A 367 -1.05 14.86 2.17
CA PRO A 367 -0.44 16.19 2.00
C PRO A 367 1.09 16.15 1.83
N PHE A 368 1.78 15.31 2.60
CA PHE A 368 3.22 15.09 2.46
C PHE A 368 3.54 14.51 1.08
N MET A 369 2.80 13.48 0.65
CA MET A 369 2.99 12.84 -0.65
C MET A 369 2.86 13.83 -1.82
N LYS A 370 1.81 14.67 -1.79
CA LYS A 370 1.58 15.71 -2.82
C LYS A 370 2.71 16.73 -2.88
N ILE A 371 3.12 17.24 -1.71
CA ILE A 371 4.19 18.24 -1.62
C ILE A 371 5.52 17.66 -2.08
N MET A 372 5.87 16.43 -1.66
CA MET A 372 7.10 15.77 -2.10
C MET A 372 7.09 15.53 -3.60
N TYR A 373 6.03 14.94 -4.16
CA TYR A 373 5.94 14.70 -5.60
C TYR A 373 6.10 15.99 -6.41
N ARG A 374 5.40 17.06 -6.01
CA ARG A 374 5.52 18.38 -6.65
C ARG A 374 6.94 18.93 -6.56
N ASN A 375 7.54 18.93 -5.37
CA ASN A 375 8.87 19.48 -5.15
C ASN A 375 9.94 18.73 -5.95
N LEU A 376 9.86 17.39 -6.00
CA LEU A 376 10.82 16.57 -6.76
C LEU A 376 10.66 16.79 -8.28
N THR A 377 9.42 16.92 -8.75
CA THR A 377 9.12 17.25 -10.15
C THR A 377 9.63 18.65 -10.52
N GLU A 378 9.39 19.65 -9.67
CA GLU A 378 9.90 21.02 -9.84
C GLU A 378 11.44 21.07 -9.85
N TRP A 379 12.08 20.18 -9.09
CA TRP A 379 13.53 20.02 -9.11
C TRP A 379 14.06 19.30 -10.36
N GLY A 380 13.18 18.85 -11.26
CA GLY A 380 13.56 18.19 -12.50
C GLY A 380 14.04 16.75 -12.31
N ILE A 381 13.60 16.07 -11.25
CA ILE A 381 13.90 14.65 -11.07
C ILE A 381 13.08 13.84 -12.10
N PRO A 382 13.71 12.95 -12.88
CA PRO A 382 13.01 12.09 -13.83
C PRO A 382 11.97 11.20 -13.13
N VAL A 383 10.82 11.00 -13.74
CA VAL A 383 9.69 10.28 -13.12
C VAL A 383 10.04 8.83 -12.75
N GLU A 384 10.94 8.21 -13.52
CA GLU A 384 11.46 6.87 -13.29
C GLU A 384 12.34 6.75 -12.03
N ASN A 385 12.80 7.87 -11.47
CA ASN A 385 13.56 7.93 -10.21
C ASN A 385 12.69 8.42 -9.04
N ILE A 386 11.38 8.57 -9.23
CA ILE A 386 10.43 9.02 -8.20
C ILE A 386 9.51 7.85 -7.85
N HIS A 387 9.77 7.24 -6.70
CA HIS A 387 9.07 6.06 -6.21
C HIS A 387 8.27 6.41 -4.95
N PHE A 388 7.03 5.93 -4.84
CA PHE A 388 6.19 6.21 -3.68
C PHE A 388 5.12 5.14 -3.43
N GLU A 389 4.65 5.08 -2.19
CA GLU A 389 3.54 4.20 -1.78
C GLU A 389 2.54 4.96 -0.90
N PHE A 390 1.26 4.63 -1.05
CA PHE A 390 0.19 5.17 -0.23
C PHE A 390 -0.25 4.20 0.85
N PHE A 391 -0.39 4.70 2.07
CA PHE A 391 -1.09 3.97 3.13
C PHE A 391 -2.61 4.17 2.99
N GLY A 392 -3.21 3.40 2.08
CA GLY A 392 -4.63 3.46 1.76
C GLY A 392 -4.88 3.30 0.25
N PRO A 393 -6.11 3.60 -0.22
CA PRO A 393 -6.36 3.73 -1.66
C PRO A 393 -5.40 4.74 -2.28
N ALA A 394 -4.91 4.44 -3.48
CA ALA A 394 -4.10 5.40 -4.23
C ALA A 394 -4.90 6.70 -4.43
N ALA A 395 -4.23 7.84 -4.28
CA ALA A 395 -4.80 9.15 -4.51
C ALA A 395 -4.07 9.85 -5.66
N GLU A 396 -4.72 10.80 -6.30
CA GLU A 396 -4.06 11.65 -7.30
C GLU A 396 -3.03 12.56 -6.61
N LEU A 397 -1.79 12.53 -7.13
CA LEU A 397 -0.69 13.38 -6.67
C LEU A 397 -0.51 14.65 -7.50
N LYS A 398 -1.09 14.68 -8.70
CA LYS A 398 -1.05 15.84 -9.58
C LYS A 398 -2.24 16.74 -9.24
N GLU A 399 -1.96 17.96 -8.80
CA GLU A 399 -2.90 19.08 -8.81
C GLU A 399 -2.37 20.16 -9.76
#